data_AF-A0A842MDQ0-F1
#
_entry.id   AF-A0A842MDQ0-F1
#
_cell.length_a   1.000
_cell.length_b   1.000
_cell.length_c   1.000
_cell.angle_alpha   90.00
_cell.angle_beta   90.00
_cell.angle_gamma   90.00
#
_symmetry.space_group_name_H-M   'P 1'
#
loop_
_entity.id
_entity.type
_entity.pdbx_description
1 polymer ?
#
loop_
_entity_poly.entity_id
_entity_poly.type
_entity_poly.pdbx_seq_one_letter_code
_entity_poly.pdbx_strand_id
1 'polypeptide(L)'
;MVSGDSEKIKSWERLFEAGLKVTAHNQAEDAKYYPLRKQFRPPAPNIAKASLKRDFEVGLVYYVGDDVEQDRALCGLDKKPPTAHVFKEALERKRKILEESGIMKELGFDKKKGLFKY
;
A
#
# COMPACT_ATOMS: atom_id res chain seq x y z
N MET A 1 -38.73 5.33 28.99
CA MET A 1 -37.68 6.35 28.77
C MET A 1 -36.46 5.66 28.15
N VAL A 2 -36.37 5.55 26.81
CA VAL A 2 -35.16 5.08 26.08
C VAL A 2 -35.12 5.75 24.69
N SER A 3 -35.45 7.04 24.59
CA SER A 3 -35.47 7.76 23.30
C SER A 3 -34.29 8.72 23.11
N GLY A 4 -33.57 9.09 24.17
CA GLY A 4 -32.50 10.09 24.12
C GLY A 4 -31.15 9.59 23.58
N ASP A 5 -30.82 8.32 23.76
CA ASP A 5 -29.52 7.78 23.32
C ASP A 5 -29.48 7.48 21.81
N SER A 6 -30.61 7.09 21.23
CA SER A 6 -30.75 6.84 19.78
C SER A 6 -30.55 8.11 18.94
N GLU A 7 -31.02 9.26 19.42
CA GLU A 7 -30.87 10.54 18.70
C GLU A 7 -29.46 11.11 18.80
N LYS A 8 -28.79 10.96 19.95
CA LYS A 8 -27.38 11.37 20.09
C LYS A 8 -26.48 10.62 19.11
N ILE A 9 -26.65 9.30 18.97
CA ILE A 9 -25.86 8.48 18.03
C ILE A 9 -26.05 8.97 16.59
N LYS A 10 -27.29 9.25 16.16
CA LYS A 10 -27.59 9.82 14.83
C LYS A 10 -26.98 11.20 14.60
N SER A 11 -26.89 12.03 15.64
CA SER A 11 -26.27 13.36 15.52
C SER A 11 -24.75 13.27 15.29
N TRP A 12 -24.08 12.33 15.94
CA TRP A 12 -22.65 12.06 15.75
C TRP A 12 -22.37 11.49 14.35
N GLU A 13 -23.19 10.56 13.87
CA GLU A 13 -23.09 10.03 12.51
C GLU A 13 -23.23 11.13 11.46
N ARG A 14 -24.21 12.03 11.62
CA ARG A 14 -24.38 13.19 10.72
C ARG A 14 -23.19 14.15 10.76
N LEU A 15 -22.68 14.45 11.96
CA LEU A 15 -21.49 15.30 12.11
C LEU A 15 -20.25 14.65 11.50
N PHE A 16 -20.11 13.34 11.65
CA PHE A 16 -19.02 12.57 11.04
C PHE A 16 -19.12 12.57 9.52
N GLU A 17 -20.30 12.32 8.94
CA GLU A 17 -20.51 12.41 7.49
C GLU A 17 -20.27 13.83 6.95
N ALA A 18 -20.73 14.86 7.67
CA ALA A 18 -20.46 16.24 7.32
C ALA A 18 -18.95 16.54 7.39
N GLY A 19 -18.28 16.07 8.44
CA GLY A 19 -16.83 16.13 8.60
C GLY A 19 -16.12 15.49 7.43
N LEU A 20 -16.47 14.25 7.07
CA LEU A 20 -15.92 13.55 5.92
C LEU A 20 -16.08 14.32 4.61
N LYS A 21 -17.24 14.95 4.38
CA LYS A 21 -17.48 15.79 3.19
C LYS A 21 -16.61 17.05 3.19
N VAL A 22 -16.44 17.70 4.34
CA VAL A 22 -15.64 18.92 4.47
C VAL A 22 -14.14 18.62 4.44
N THR A 23 -13.72 17.44 4.89
CA THR A 23 -12.33 16.96 4.83
C THR A 23 -12.02 16.16 3.57
N ALA A 24 -12.99 16.00 2.65
CA ALA A 24 -12.77 15.34 1.37
C ALA A 24 -11.80 16.19 0.55
N HIS A 25 -10.53 15.81 0.57
CA HIS A 25 -9.47 16.55 -0.09
C HIS A 25 -9.56 16.37 -1.61
N ASN A 26 -9.98 17.42 -2.32
CA ASN A 26 -9.91 17.47 -3.77
C ASN A 26 -8.61 18.17 -4.20
N GLN A 27 -7.55 17.38 -4.33
CA GLN A 27 -6.23 17.92 -4.64
C GLN A 27 -6.18 18.73 -5.95
N ALA A 28 -7.02 18.41 -6.94
CA ALA A 28 -7.05 19.13 -8.21
C ALA A 28 -7.65 20.54 -8.05
N GLU A 29 -8.59 20.73 -7.12
CA GLU A 29 -9.12 22.04 -6.78
C GLU A 29 -8.18 22.79 -5.84
N ASP A 30 -7.65 22.12 -4.82
CA ASP A 30 -6.71 22.75 -3.87
C ASP A 30 -5.43 23.23 -4.55
N ALA A 31 -4.93 22.52 -5.57
CA ALA A 31 -3.77 22.93 -6.34
C ALA A 31 -3.97 24.27 -7.07
N LYS A 32 -5.22 24.68 -7.36
CA LYS A 32 -5.53 25.98 -7.96
C LYS A 32 -5.28 27.12 -6.95
N TYR A 33 -5.58 26.90 -5.68
CA TYR A 33 -5.46 27.90 -4.62
C TYR A 33 -4.09 27.85 -3.91
N TYR A 34 -3.40 26.70 -3.94
CA TYR A 34 -2.13 26.48 -3.25
C TYR A 34 -1.05 25.95 -4.20
N PRO A 35 -0.57 26.76 -5.16
CA PRO A 35 0.33 26.33 -6.23
C PRO A 35 1.71 25.83 -5.73
N LEU A 36 2.11 26.20 -4.51
CA LEU A 36 3.35 25.74 -3.87
C LEU A 36 3.20 24.40 -3.14
N ARG A 37 1.97 23.89 -2.92
CA ARG A 37 1.77 22.54 -2.42
C ARG A 37 2.10 21.57 -3.54
N LYS A 38 3.10 20.71 -3.32
CA LYS A 38 3.39 19.59 -4.23
C LYS A 38 2.12 18.75 -4.34
N GLN A 39 1.62 18.56 -5.57
CA GLN A 39 0.64 17.52 -5.83
C GLN A 39 1.22 16.19 -5.32
N PHE A 40 0.39 15.39 -4.64
CA PHE A 40 0.76 14.04 -4.29
C PHE A 40 1.00 13.34 -5.61
N ARG A 41 2.20 12.79 -5.80
CA ARG A 41 2.53 12.11 -7.03
C ARG A 41 1.49 10.99 -7.22
N PRO A 42 0.88 10.85 -8.40
CA PRO A 42 -0.09 9.79 -8.67
C PRO A 42 0.71 8.46 -8.79
N PRO A 43 0.12 7.34 -9.27
CA PRO A 43 0.47 5.95 -8.94
C PRO A 43 1.97 5.68 -8.83
N ALA A 44 2.37 4.84 -7.87
CA ALA A 44 3.75 4.42 -7.55
C ALA A 44 4.81 5.03 -8.51
N PRO A 45 5.71 5.92 -8.04
CA PRO A 45 6.75 6.51 -8.88
C PRO A 45 7.39 5.44 -9.78
N ASN A 46 7.64 5.72 -11.06
CA ASN A 46 8.14 4.70 -11.99
C ASN A 46 9.36 3.94 -11.45
N ILE A 47 10.21 4.61 -10.68
CA ILE A 47 11.38 4.03 -9.98
C ILE A 47 11.01 2.97 -8.93
N ALA A 48 9.85 3.08 -8.30
CA ALA A 48 9.36 2.16 -7.27
C ALA A 48 8.58 0.98 -7.85
N LYS A 49 8.03 1.07 -9.07
CA LYS A 49 7.20 0.01 -9.67
C LYS A 49 7.93 -1.33 -9.77
N ALA A 50 9.21 -1.34 -10.15
CA ALA A 50 10.00 -2.58 -10.23
C ALA A 50 10.21 -3.22 -8.85
N SER A 51 10.54 -2.40 -7.86
CA SER A 51 10.74 -2.82 -6.47
C SER A 51 9.46 -3.36 -5.84
N LEU A 52 8.33 -2.67 -6.06
CA LEU A 52 7.00 -3.11 -5.63
C LEU A 52 6.56 -4.40 -6.33
N LYS A 53 6.88 -4.55 -7.62
CA LYS A 53 6.59 -5.78 -8.37
C LYS A 53 7.31 -6.97 -7.75
N ARG A 54 8.61 -6.84 -7.50
CA ARG A 54 9.40 -7.91 -6.87
C ARG A 54 8.89 -8.24 -5.49
N ASP A 55 8.57 -7.23 -4.70
CA ASP A 55 8.01 -7.41 -3.37
C ASP A 55 6.66 -8.15 -3.40
N PHE A 56 5.83 -7.88 -4.41
CA PHE A 56 4.60 -8.63 -4.64
C PHE A 56 4.84 -10.06 -5.12
N GLU A 57 5.79 -10.29 -6.02
CA GLU A 57 6.08 -11.60 -6.62
C GLU A 57 6.80 -12.54 -5.65
N VAL A 58 7.71 -11.98 -4.85
CA VAL A 58 8.76 -12.73 -4.14
C VAL A 58 8.82 -12.35 -2.66
N GLY A 59 8.07 -11.35 -2.19
CA GLY A 59 8.03 -10.97 -0.78
C GLY A 59 9.24 -10.18 -0.30
N LEU A 60 10.06 -9.70 -1.24
CA LEU A 60 11.26 -8.92 -0.95
C LEU A 60 11.49 -7.86 -2.03
N VAL A 61 11.74 -6.63 -1.59
CA VAL A 61 12.03 -5.48 -2.45
C VAL A 61 13.37 -5.65 -3.16
N TYR A 62 14.38 -6.09 -2.42
CA TYR A 62 15.74 -6.29 -2.92
C TYR A 62 15.91 -7.69 -3.48
N TYR A 63 16.68 -7.79 -4.55
CA TYR A 63 17.05 -9.07 -5.11
C TYR A 63 18.09 -9.75 -4.21
N VAL A 64 17.91 -11.05 -3.97
CA VAL A 64 18.90 -11.91 -3.31
C VAL A 64 19.46 -12.80 -4.42
N GLY A 65 20.64 -12.45 -4.91
CA GLY A 65 21.37 -13.21 -5.92
C GLY A 65 22.45 -14.08 -5.29
N ASP A 66 23.10 -14.88 -6.14
CA ASP A 66 24.10 -15.87 -5.72
C ASP A 66 25.21 -15.26 -4.85
N ASP A 67 25.69 -14.07 -5.18
CA ASP A 67 26.72 -13.36 -4.40
C ASP A 67 26.24 -13.09 -2.96
N VAL A 68 25.00 -12.61 -2.80
CA VAL A 68 24.40 -12.32 -1.49
C VAL A 68 24.16 -13.62 -0.71
N GLU A 69 23.76 -14.69 -1.38
CA GLU A 69 23.60 -16.01 -0.75
C GLU A 69 24.94 -16.57 -0.27
N GLN A 70 26.01 -16.38 -1.04
CA GLN A 70 27.37 -16.78 -0.69
C GLN A 70 27.90 -15.97 0.49
N ASP A 71 27.78 -14.64 0.46
CA ASP A 71 28.19 -13.77 1.57
C ASP A 71 27.48 -14.13 2.87
N ARG A 72 26.19 -14.46 2.80
CA ARG A 72 25.42 -14.93 3.95
C ARG A 72 25.95 -16.26 4.49
N ALA A 73 26.22 -17.21 3.60
CA ALA A 73 26.79 -18.50 3.99
C ALA A 73 28.20 -18.36 4.63
N LEU A 74 29.04 -17.47 4.10
CA LEU A 74 30.35 -17.14 4.67
C LEU A 74 30.23 -16.53 6.07
N CYS A 75 29.15 -15.78 6.32
CA CYS A 75 28.82 -15.26 7.64
C CYS A 75 28.15 -16.29 8.58
N GLY A 76 27.98 -17.54 8.15
CA GLY A 76 27.29 -18.58 8.93
C GLY A 76 25.77 -18.40 9.00
N LEU A 77 25.18 -17.60 8.11
CA LEU A 77 23.75 -17.39 8.01
C LEU A 77 23.15 -18.28 6.92
N ASP A 78 21.84 -18.56 7.03
CA ASP A 78 21.10 -19.20 5.94
C ASP A 78 21.24 -18.40 4.65
N LYS A 79 21.51 -19.08 3.52
CA LYS A 79 21.68 -18.47 2.20
C LYS A 79 20.55 -17.49 1.87
N LYS A 80 19.31 -17.89 2.13
CA LYS A 80 18.14 -17.04 1.98
C LYS A 80 17.76 -16.42 3.32
N PRO A 81 17.47 -15.12 3.36
CA PRO A 81 17.04 -14.47 4.59
C PRO A 81 15.64 -14.97 5.02
N PRO A 82 15.34 -15.02 6.32
CA PRO A 82 14.06 -15.48 6.86
C PRO A 82 12.96 -14.43 6.64
N THR A 83 12.64 -14.15 5.39
CA THR A 83 11.63 -13.18 4.95
C THR A 83 10.52 -13.89 4.18
N ALA A 84 9.55 -13.12 3.66
CA ALA A 84 8.52 -13.66 2.77
C ALA A 84 9.08 -14.26 1.46
N HIS A 85 10.38 -14.06 1.18
CA HIS A 85 11.13 -14.81 0.16
C HIS A 85 11.18 -16.32 0.41
N VAL A 86 11.23 -16.72 1.69
CA VAL A 86 11.27 -18.12 2.13
C VAL A 86 9.89 -18.58 2.61
N PHE A 87 9.20 -17.73 3.38
CA PHE A 87 7.91 -18.07 3.97
C PHE A 87 6.74 -17.73 3.04
N LYS A 88 6.32 -18.71 2.22
CA LYS A 88 5.22 -18.54 1.24
C LYS A 88 3.91 -18.05 1.86
N GLU A 89 3.56 -18.56 3.04
CA GLU A 89 2.35 -18.12 3.76
C GLU A 89 2.38 -16.64 4.14
N ALA A 90 3.57 -16.09 4.43
CA ALA A 90 3.72 -14.67 4.73
C ALA A 90 3.51 -13.82 3.46
N LEU A 91 4.04 -14.29 2.33
CA LEU A 91 3.81 -13.67 1.02
C LEU A 91 2.32 -13.66 0.64
N GLU A 92 1.63 -14.78 0.81
CA GLU A 92 0.20 -14.88 0.53
C GLU A 92 -0.64 -13.96 1.41
N ARG A 93 -0.38 -13.94 2.73
CA ARG A 93 -1.04 -13.02 3.66
C ARG A 93 -0.82 -11.56 3.27
N LYS A 94 0.41 -11.20 2.91
CA LYS A 94 0.73 -9.85 2.44
C LYS A 94 -0.06 -9.47 1.19
N ARG A 95 -0.11 -10.36 0.19
CA ARG A 95 -0.91 -10.12 -1.03
C ARG A 95 -2.38 -9.90 -0.70
N LYS A 96 -2.95 -10.71 0.18
CA LYS A 96 -4.34 -10.56 0.63
C LYS A 96 -4.60 -9.20 1.26
N ILE A 97 -3.74 -8.73 2.17
CA ILE A 97 -3.85 -7.40 2.79
C ILE A 97 -3.78 -6.28 1.73
N LEU A 98 -2.86 -6.38 0.77
CA LEU A 98 -2.72 -5.39 -0.31
C LEU A 98 -3.94 -5.36 -1.24
N GLU A 99 -4.57 -6.51 -1.47
CA GLU A 99 -5.80 -6.60 -2.25
C GLU A 99 -6.99 -6.02 -1.50
N GLU A 100 -7.17 -6.39 -0.22
CA GLU A 100 -8.26 -5.93 0.63
C GLU A 100 -8.20 -4.42 0.90
N SER A 101 -7.00 -3.85 0.99
CA SER A 101 -6.80 -2.40 1.16
C SER A 101 -7.05 -1.58 -0.11
N GLY A 102 -7.17 -2.22 -1.28
CA GLY A 102 -7.36 -1.53 -2.56
C GLY A 102 -6.12 -0.80 -3.10
N ILE A 103 -5.00 -0.81 -2.36
CA ILE A 103 -3.79 -0.05 -2.72
C ILE A 103 -3.19 -0.51 -4.05
N MET A 104 -3.34 -1.79 -4.41
CA MET A 104 -2.86 -2.31 -5.70
C MET A 104 -3.56 -1.63 -6.89
N LYS A 105 -4.85 -1.32 -6.76
CA LYS A 105 -5.62 -0.59 -7.78
C LYS A 105 -5.14 0.86 -7.88
N GLU A 106 -4.91 1.50 -6.74
CA GLU A 106 -4.42 2.89 -6.66
C GLU A 106 -3.02 3.04 -7.28
N LEU A 107 -2.13 2.08 -7.03
CA LEU A 107 -0.79 2.06 -7.61
C LEU A 107 -0.78 1.64 -9.10
N GLY A 108 -1.93 1.29 -9.66
CA GLY A 108 -2.06 0.92 -11.08
C GLY A 108 -1.55 -0.49 -11.41
N PHE A 109 -1.58 -1.42 -10.46
CA PHE A 109 -1.22 -2.82 -10.71
C PHE A 109 -2.33 -3.57 -11.46
N ASP A 110 -1.97 -4.20 -12.57
CA ASP A 110 -2.83 -5.11 -13.32
C ASP A 110 -2.60 -6.55 -12.82
N LYS A 111 -3.54 -7.06 -12.03
CA LYS A 111 -3.49 -8.41 -11.46
C LYS A 111 -3.50 -9.51 -12.53
N LYS A 112 -4.15 -9.29 -13.69
CA LYS A 112 -4.18 -10.29 -14.77
C LYS A 112 -2.83 -10.41 -15.45
N LYS A 113 -2.13 -9.28 -15.61
CA LYS A 113 -0.82 -9.22 -16.27
C LYS A 113 0.35 -9.36 -15.31
N GLY A 114 0.14 -9.20 -14.00
CA GLY A 114 1.21 -9.18 -13.00
C GLY A 114 2.14 -7.97 -13.13
N LEU A 115 1.65 -6.84 -13.66
CA LEU A 115 2.46 -5.68 -14.03
C LEU A 115 1.80 -4.37 -13.61
N PHE A 116 2.60 -3.37 -13.26
CA PHE A 116 2.11 -2.00 -13.11
C PHE A 116 1.87 -1.37 -14.48
N LYS A 117 0.81 -0.57 -14.60
CA LYS A 117 0.56 0.28 -15.77
C LYS A 117 1.68 1.32 -15.88
N TYR A 118 2.27 1.45 -17.06
CA TYR A 118 3.27 2.47 -17.38
C TYR A 118 2.60 3.62 -18.13
#